data_AF-A0A1H6FFF8-F1
#
_entry.id   AF-A0A1H6FFF8-F1
#
_cell.length_a   1.000
_cell.length_b   1.000
_cell.length_c   1.000
_cell.angle_alpha   90.00
_cell.angle_beta   90.00
_cell.angle_gamma   90.00
#
_symmetry.space_group_name_H-M   'P 1'
#
loop_
_entity.id
_entity.type
_entity.pdbx_description
1 polymer ?
#
loop_
_entity_poly.entity_id
_entity_poly.type
_entity_poly.pdbx_seq_one_letter_code
_entity_poly.pdbx_strand_id
1 'polypeptide(L)' 'MIQTLEAIVNESGQVRLTQPLDIKGWHRALVTILEEPPAEAVEAALLSESSLAADWERPEEDEAWSHLQ' A
#
# COMPACT_ATOMS: atom_id res chain seq x y z
N MET A 1 11.74 16.65 6.43
CA MET A 1 11.57 15.26 5.99
C MET A 1 10.09 15.06 5.70
N ILE A 2 9.74 14.46 4.56
CA ILE A 2 8.35 14.13 4.23
C ILE A 2 8.02 12.82 4.94
N GLN A 3 6.89 12.77 5.65
CA GLN A 3 6.39 11.57 6.31
C GLN A 3 5.03 11.23 5.68
N THR A 4 4.89 10.00 5.19
CA THR A 4 3.62 9.47 4.71
C THR A 4 3.07 8.55 5.79
N LEU A 5 1.81 8.76 6.19
CA LEU A 5 1.15 7.96 7.20
C LEU A 5 -0.11 7.35 6.60
N GLU A 6 -0.37 6.10 6.94
CA GLU A 6 -1.63 5.46 6.60
C GLU A 6 -2.76 5.97 7.50
N ALA A 7 -3.94 6.14 6.91
CA ALA A 7 -5.12 6.61 7.59
C ALA A 7 -6.36 5.91 7.00
N ILE A 8 -7.36 5.71 7.84
CA ILE A 8 -8.64 5.12 7.45
C ILE A 8 -9.65 6.26 7.31
N VAL A 9 -10.44 6.21 6.22
CA VAL A 9 -11.62 7.06 6.04
C VAL A 9 -12.84 6.23 6.42
N ASN A 10 -13.61 6.67 7.41
CA ASN A 10 -14.83 5.97 7.80
C ASN A 10 -16.03 6.41 6.94
N GLU A 11 -17.18 5.76 7.15
CA GLU A 11 -18.43 6.04 6.42
C GLU A 11 -18.93 7.50 6.56
N SER A 12 -18.54 8.21 7.62
CA SER A 12 -18.87 9.62 7.80
C SER A 12 -17.86 10.58 7.15
N GLY A 13 -16.87 10.04 6.42
CA GLY A 13 -15.83 10.81 5.74
C GLY A 13 -14.73 11.35 6.68
N GLN A 14 -14.67 10.89 7.92
CA GLN A 14 -13.64 11.29 8.87
C GLN A 14 -12.35 10.49 8.65
N VAL A 15 -11.24 11.21 8.53
CA VAL A 15 -9.90 10.64 8.42
C VAL A 15 -9.36 10.34 9.82
N ARG A 16 -8.96 9.10 10.07
CA ARG A 16 -8.31 8.67 11.31
C ARG A 16 -6.94 8.08 11.01
N LEU A 17 -5.90 8.65 11.60
CA LEU A 17 -4.54 8.10 11.52
C LEU A 17 -4.49 6.73 12.20
N THR A 18 -3.81 5.76 11.58
CA THR A 18 -3.62 4.42 12.16
C THR A 18 -2.57 4.42 13.27
N GLN A 19 -1.69 5.43 13.28
CA GLN A 19 -0.63 5.61 14.25
C GLN A 19 -0.56 7.06 14.77
N PRO A 20 -0.09 7.28 16.01
CA PRO A 20 0.08 8.62 16.56
C PRO A 20 1.07 9.47 15.74
N LEU A 21 0.77 10.75 15.59
CA LEU A 21 1.61 11.70 14.88
C LEU A 21 2.23 12.69 15.87
N ASP A 22 3.53 12.53 16.16
CA ASP A 22 4.29 13.52 16.94
C ASP A 22 5.01 14.49 15.99
N ILE A 23 4.32 15.57 15.64
CA ILE A 23 4.89 16.68 14.87
C ILE A 23 4.82 17.95 15.70
N LYS A 24 5.96 18.61 15.88
CA LYS A 24 6.07 19.87 16.62
C LYS A 24 5.87 21.07 15.69
N GLY A 25 4.98 21.99 16.07
CA GLY A 25 4.74 23.24 15.35
C GLY A 25 3.66 23.12 14.26
N TRP A 26 3.59 24.13 13.39
CA TRP A 26 2.61 24.20 12.31
C TRP A 26 3.15 23.58 11.02
N HIS A 27 2.42 22.61 10.46
CA HIS A 27 2.81 21.92 9.24
C HIS A 27 1.62 21.84 8.27
N ARG A 28 1.95 21.82 6.97
CA ARG A 28 0.98 21.51 5.92
C ARG A 28 0.98 20.01 5.69
N ALA A 29 -0.21 19.43 5.57
CA ALA A 29 -0.38 18.02 5.21
C ALA A 29 -0.93 17.89 3.79
N LEU A 30 -0.54 16.80 3.12
CA LEU A 30 -1.18 16.32 1.89
C LEU A 30 -2.06 15.14 2.27
N VAL A 31 -3.29 15.11 1.75
CA VAL A 31 -4.20 13.98 1.93
C VAL A 31 -4.50 13.40 0.56
N THR A 32 -4.26 12.10 0.41
CA THR A 32 -4.58 11.33 -0.79
C THR A 32 -5.59 10.26 -0.38
N ILE A 33 -6.73 10.21 -1.07
CA ILE A 33 -7.76 9.19 -0.85
C ILE A 33 -7.50 8.08 -1.85
N LEU A 34 -7.30 6.86 -1.35
CA LEU A 34 -7.18 5.67 -2.18
C LEU A 34 -8.58 5.08 -2.39
N GLU A 35 -8.88 4.69 -3.62
CA GLU A 35 -10.08 3.89 -3.90
C GLU A 35 -9.81 2.47 -3.42
N GLU A 36 -10.73 1.92 -2.61
CA GLU A 36 -10.68 0.50 -2.28
C GLU A 36 -10.93 -0.28 -3.57
N PRO A 37 -10.07 -1.26 -3.93
CA PRO A 37 -10.34 -2.13 -5.06
C PRO A 37 -11.73 -2.75 -4.94
N PRO A 38 -12.46 -2.93 -6.06
CA PRO A 38 -13.69 -3.71 -6.06
C PRO A 38 -13.42 -5.07 -5.41
N ALA A 39 -14.36 -5.61 -4.63
CA ALA A 39 -14.20 -6.93 -3.99
C ALA A 39 -13.81 -8.02 -5.01
N GLU A 40 -14.34 -7.93 -6.24
CA GLU A 40 -14.00 -8.79 -7.37
C GLU A 40 -12.52 -8.74 -7.77
N ALA A 41 -11.87 -7.57 -7.66
CA ALA A 41 -10.45 -7.42 -7.94
C ALA A 41 -9.58 -8.09 -6.85
N VAL A 42 -10.04 -8.07 -5.59
CA VAL A 42 -9.39 -8.77 -4.48
C VAL A 42 -9.51 -10.29 -4.67
N GLU A 43 -10.67 -10.79 -5.09
CA GLU A 43 -10.86 -12.22 -5.41
C GLU A 43 -9.98 -12.67 -6.57
N ALA A 44 -9.90 -11.89 -7.65
CA ALA A 44 -9.02 -12.18 -8.78
C ALA A 44 -7.54 -12.20 -8.38
N ALA A 45 -7.12 -11.30 -7.48
CA ALA A 45 -5.77 -11.29 -6.93
C ALA A 45 -5.48 -12.56 -6.12
N LEU A 46 -6.39 -12.99 -5.25
CA LEU A 46 -6.24 -14.21 -4.45
C LEU A 46 -6.21 -15.48 -5.32
N LEU A 47 -7.02 -15.55 -6.37
CA LEU A 47 -7.01 -16.67 -7.31
C LEU A 47 -5.71 -16.73 -8.12
N SER A 48 -5.12 -15.57 -8.42
CA SER A 48 -3.88 -15.46 -9.20
C SER A 48 -2.62 -15.64 -8.35
N GLU A 49 -2.71 -15.49 -7.02
CA GLU A 49 -1.58 -15.54 -6.08
C GLU A 49 -0.72 -16.79 -6.26
N SER A 50 -1.33 -17.98 -6.32
CA SER A 50 -0.60 -19.24 -6.47
C SER A 50 0.14 -19.36 -7.81
N SER A 51 -0.44 -18.82 -8.89
CA SER A 51 0.19 -18.82 -10.22
C SER A 51 1.32 -17.81 -10.29
N LEU A 52 1.13 -16.63 -9.71
CA LEU A 52 2.15 -15.59 -9.64
C LEU A 52 3.34 -16.02 -8.78
N ALA A 53 3.10 -16.66 -7.63
CA ALA A 53 4.16 -17.17 -6.78
C ALA A 53 5.03 -18.20 -7.51
N ALA A 54 4.41 -19.12 -8.26
CA ALA A 54 5.15 -20.13 -9.03
C ALA A 54 6.08 -19.52 -10.10
N ASP A 55 5.68 -18.39 -10.70
CA ASP A 55 6.49 -17.70 -11.70
C ASP A 55 7.50 -16.73 -11.07
N TRP A 56 7.15 -16.06 -9.97
CA TRP A 56 7.95 -14.99 -9.35
C TRP A 56 8.99 -15.51 -8.35
N GLU A 57 8.75 -16.64 -7.69
CA GLU A 57 9.71 -17.24 -6.73
C GLU A 57 10.84 -18.02 -7.42
N ARG A 58 11.01 -17.80 -8.72
CA ARG A 58 12.03 -18.43 -9.52
C ARG A 58 13.38 -17.74 -9.25
N PRO A 59 14.48 -18.49 -9.06
CA PRO A 59 15.81 -17.92 -8.83
C PRO A 59 16.26 -16.95 -9.93
N GLU A 60 15.78 -17.15 -11.17
CA GLU A 60 16.04 -16.26 -12.29
C GLU A 60 15.45 -14.86 -12.10
N GLU A 61 14.30 -14.74 -11.42
CA GLU A 61 13.70 -13.47 -11.06
C GLU A 61 14.54 -12.79 -9.97
N ASP A 62 14.96 -13.50 -8.92
CA ASP A 62 15.84 -12.94 -7.89
C ASP A 62 17.14 -12.36 -8.48
N GLU A 63 17.74 -13.05 -9.46
CA GLU A 63 18.91 -12.58 -10.20
C GLU A 63 18.59 -11.32 -11.01
N ALA A 64 17.48 -11.32 -11.76
CA ALA A 64 17.05 -10.17 -12.56
C ALA A 64 16.84 -8.90 -11.70
N TRP A 65 16.26 -9.06 -10.51
CA TRP A 65 16.00 -7.95 -9.57
C TRP A 65 17.29 -7.43 -8.91
N SER A 66 18.30 -8.27 -8.73
CA SER A 66 19.60 -7.88 -8.17
C SER A 66 20.33 -6.82 -9.01
N HIS A 67 20.01 -6.73 -10.30
CA HIS A 67 20.61 -5.80 -11.24
C HIS A 67 19.97 -4.40 -11.27
N LEU A 68 18.90 -4.18 -10.49
CA LEU A 68 18.14 -2.91 -10.47
C LEU A 68 18.48 -1.98 -9.28
N GLN A 69 19.49 -2.32 -8.46
CA GLN A 69 19.98 -1.48 -7.36
C GLN A 69 21.04 -0.45 -7.77
#